data_AF-A0A7M1BB19-F1
#
_entry.id   AF-A0A7M1BB19-F1
#
_cell.length_a   1.000
_cell.length_b   1.000
_cell.length_c   1.000
_cell.angle_alpha   90.00
_cell.angle_beta   90.00
_cell.angle_gamma   90.00
#
_symmetry.space_group_name_H-M   'P 1'
#
loop_
_entity.id
_entity.type
_entity.pdbx_description
1 polymer ?
#
loop_
_entity_poly.entity_id
_entity_poly.type
_entity_poly.pdbx_seq_one_letter_code
_entity_poly.pdbx_strand_id
1 'polypeptide(L)'
;MIDTEFRSEERFARLAIAYETPEEKECVNEHVDSILAKYDRKPEEMYTTKVANGKKEVLVIEYHDSDRETGDIFEDIMKSLHITCCS
;
A
#
# COMPACT_ATOMS: atom_id res chain seq x y z
N MET A 1 -27.27 -37.91 2.32
CA MET A 1 -26.11 -37.30 3.00
C MET A 1 -25.75 -36.09 2.17
N ILE A 2 -25.96 -34.88 2.70
CA ILE A 2 -25.61 -33.66 1.97
C ILE A 2 -24.20 -33.30 2.38
N ASP A 3 -23.32 -33.22 1.39
CA ASP A 3 -21.91 -32.89 1.54
C ASP A 3 -21.72 -31.44 1.10
N THR A 4 -21.11 -30.62 1.95
CA THR A 4 -20.89 -29.20 1.70
C THR A 4 -19.46 -28.83 2.06
N GLU A 5 -18.72 -28.30 1.08
CA GLU A 5 -17.41 -27.70 1.30
C GLU A 5 -17.50 -26.17 1.08
N PHE A 6 -16.95 -25.42 2.05
CA PHE A 6 -16.77 -23.98 1.98
C PHE A 6 -15.28 -23.68 1.96
N ARG A 7 -14.82 -22.94 0.94
CA ARG A 7 -13.46 -22.39 0.86
C ARG A 7 -13.56 -20.88 0.72
N SER A 8 -12.93 -20.16 1.66
CA SER A 8 -12.77 -18.71 1.62
C SER A 8 -11.29 -18.41 1.47
N GLU A 9 -10.90 -17.74 0.38
CA GLU A 9 -9.56 -17.19 0.20
C GLU A 9 -9.63 -15.71 0.60
N GLU A 10 -8.77 -15.27 1.54
CA GLU A 10 -8.67 -13.85 1.91
C GLU A 10 -8.24 -13.04 0.68
N ARG A 11 -9.08 -12.08 0.27
CA ARG A 11 -8.78 -11.14 -0.80
C ARG A 11 -8.26 -9.85 -0.19
N PHE A 12 -6.99 -9.58 -0.39
CA PHE A 12 -6.37 -8.31 -0.02
C PHE A 12 -5.95 -7.54 -1.28
N ALA A 13 -6.02 -6.22 -1.20
CA ALA A 13 -5.39 -5.31 -2.15
C ALA A 13 -4.09 -4.78 -1.54
N ARG A 14 -3.04 -4.76 -2.35
CA ARG A 14 -1.68 -4.41 -1.92
C ARG A 14 -1.07 -3.37 -2.83
N LEU A 15 -0.53 -2.31 -2.24
CA LEU A 15 0.35 -1.34 -2.89
C LEU A 15 1.77 -1.51 -2.34
N ALA A 16 2.76 -1.59 -3.22
CA ALA A 16 4.16 -1.70 -2.86
C ALA A 16 4.98 -0.60 -3.54
N ILE A 17 5.65 0.23 -2.73
CA ILE A 17 6.40 1.41 -3.19
C ILE A 17 7.86 1.21 -2.81
N ALA A 18 8.74 1.12 -3.81
CA ALA A 18 10.17 0.96 -3.62
C ALA A 18 10.89 2.32 -3.61
N TYR A 19 11.88 2.46 -2.73
CA TYR A 19 12.77 3.63 -2.64
C TYR A 19 14.20 3.18 -2.27
N GLU A 20 15.19 3.98 -2.63
CA GLU A 20 16.61 3.63 -2.51
C GLU A 20 17.37 4.59 -1.59
N THR A 21 16.90 5.83 -1.48
CA THR A 21 17.53 6.88 -0.67
C THR A 21 16.71 7.23 0.57
N PRO A 22 17.35 7.77 1.63
CA PRO A 22 16.64 8.29 2.80
C PRO A 22 15.68 9.45 2.46
N GLU A 23 16.03 10.27 1.46
CA GLU A 23 15.20 11.39 1.00
C GLU A 23 13.91 10.88 0.32
N GLU A 24 14.02 9.88 -0.56
CA GLU A 24 12.84 9.22 -1.16
C GLU A 24 11.99 8.54 -0.10
N LYS A 25 12.60 7.93 0.92
CA LYS A 25 11.89 7.33 2.05
C LYS A 25 11.04 8.36 2.77
N GLU A 26 11.61 9.51 3.10
CA GLU A 26 10.88 10.59 3.79
C GLU A 26 9.75 11.13 2.91
N CYS A 27 10.03 11.40 1.62
CA CYS A 27 9.03 11.81 0.63
C CYS A 27 7.85 10.84 0.58
N VAL A 28 8.14 9.54 0.44
CA VAL A 28 7.11 8.50 0.34
C VAL A 28 6.25 8.44 1.60
N ASN A 29 6.86 8.40 2.79
CA ASN A 29 6.10 8.28 4.03
C ASN A 29 5.23 9.53 4.27
N GLU A 30 5.76 10.74 4.07
CA GLU A 30 5.00 11.98 4.26
C GLU A 30 3.77 12.04 3.35
N HIS A 31 3.92 11.71 2.07
CA HIS A 31 2.81 11.71 1.14
C HIS A 31 1.79 10.61 1.43
N VAL A 32 2.25 9.41 1.76
CA VAL A 32 1.34 8.31 2.14
C VAL A 32 0.55 8.70 3.38
N ASP A 33 1.19 9.20 4.43
CA ASP A 33 0.50 9.62 5.66
C ASP A 33 -0.49 10.76 5.40
N SER A 34 -0.11 11.74 4.57
CA SER A 34 -0.96 12.87 4.18
C SER A 34 -2.21 12.42 3.41
N ILE A 35 -2.07 11.46 2.49
CA ILE A 35 -3.22 10.91 1.78
C ILE A 35 -4.08 10.06 2.71
N LEU A 36 -3.49 9.15 3.47
CA LEU A 36 -4.22 8.29 4.41
C LEU A 36 -4.99 9.10 5.44
N ALA A 37 -4.49 10.27 5.87
CA ALA A 37 -5.21 11.16 6.78
C ALA A 37 -6.55 11.69 6.23
N LYS A 38 -6.74 11.70 4.91
CA LYS A 38 -7.98 12.17 4.25
C LYS A 38 -9.12 11.15 4.27
N TYR A 39 -8.81 9.87 4.48
CA TYR A 39 -9.77 8.78 4.43
C TYR A 39 -10.02 8.24 5.84
N ASP A 40 -11.27 7.90 6.15
CA ASP A 40 -11.60 7.22 7.41
C ASP A 40 -11.09 5.78 7.41
N ARG A 41 -11.11 5.13 6.24
CA ARG A 41 -10.56 3.78 6.06
C ARG A 41 -9.04 3.80 6.17
N LYS A 42 -8.49 2.95 7.04
CA LYS A 42 -7.04 2.78 7.26
C LYS A 42 -6.60 1.39 6.79
N PRO A 43 -5.36 1.25 6.33
CA PRO A 43 -4.83 -0.05 5.95
C PRO A 43 -4.72 -0.95 7.18
N GLU A 44 -5.07 -2.21 7.00
CA GLU A 44 -4.98 -3.24 8.02
C GLU A 44 -3.52 -3.57 8.33
N GLU A 45 -2.65 -3.58 7.31
CA GLU A 45 -1.21 -3.77 7.49
C GLU A 45 -0.39 -2.74 6.70
N MET A 46 0.62 -2.19 7.37
CA MET A 46 1.67 -1.38 6.76
C MET A 46 3.03 -1.82 7.30
N TYR A 47 3.94 -2.18 6.41
CA TYR A 47 5.27 -2.63 6.79
C TYR A 47 6.32 -2.27 5.74
N THR A 48 7.57 -2.15 6.18
CA THR A 48 8.72 -2.00 5.29
C THR A 48 9.46 -3.32 5.17
N THR A 49 9.76 -3.73 3.94
CA THR A 49 10.61 -4.88 3.66
C THR A 49 11.80 -4.47 2.80
N LYS A 50 12.85 -5.29 2.79
CA LYS A 50 14.04 -5.05 1.97
C LYS A 50 14.07 -6.06 0.83
N VAL A 51 14.26 -5.59 -0.39
CA VAL A 51 14.39 -6.43 -1.58
C VAL A 51 15.76 -6.23 -2.24
N ALA A 52 16.10 -7.11 -3.19
CA ALA A 52 17.37 -7.07 -3.92
C ALA A 52 18.63 -7.10 -3.01
N ASN A 53 18.72 -8.11 -2.14
CA ASN A 53 19.83 -8.29 -1.18
C ASN A 53 20.05 -7.08 -0.26
N GLY A 54 18.97 -6.41 0.15
CA GLY A 54 19.04 -5.31 1.12
C GLY A 54 19.30 -3.93 0.53
N LYS A 55 19.38 -3.80 -0.80
CA LYS A 55 19.70 -2.53 -1.48
C LYS A 55 18.50 -1.61 -1.67
N LYS A 56 17.29 -2.16 -1.74
CA LYS A 56 16.06 -1.37 -1.90
C LYS A 56 15.12 -1.64 -0.73
N GLU A 57 14.59 -0.57 -0.16
CA GLU A 57 13.51 -0.65 0.82
C GLU A 57 12.17 -0.52 0.08
N VAL A 58 11.15 -1.22 0.58
CA VAL A 58 9.81 -1.23 -0.02
C VAL A 58 8.81 -1.02 1.10
N LEU A 59 8.04 0.06 1.03
CA LEU A 59 6.84 0.25 1.83
C LEU A 59 5.70 -0.57 1.20
N VAL A 60 5.04 -1.37 2.02
CA VAL A 60 3.87 -2.16 1.64
C VAL A 60 2.67 -1.68 2.44
N ILE A 61 1.55 -1.50 1.73
CA ILE A 61 0.25 -1.07 2.28
C ILE A 61 -0.78 -2.10 1.84
N GLU A 62 -1.50 -2.69 2.79
CA GLU A 62 -2.45 -3.77 2.56
C GLU A 62 -3.81 -3.46 3.17
N TYR A 63 -4.86 -3.72 2.39
CA TYR A 63 -6.26 -3.63 2.79
C TYR A 63 -6.94 -4.97 2.51
N HIS A 64 -7.71 -5.49 3.47
CA HIS A 64 -8.54 -6.67 3.29
C HIS A 64 -9.91 -6.27 2.76
N ASP A 65 -10.61 -7.19 2.10
CA ASP A 65 -11.95 -6.96 1.54
C ASP A 65 -11.98 -5.72 0.64
N SER A 66 -11.02 -5.67 -0.30
CA SER A 66 -10.78 -4.50 -1.13
C SER A 66 -12.03 -4.06 -1.89
N ASP A 67 -12.45 -2.83 -1.67
CA ASP A 67 -13.59 -2.21 -2.32
C ASP A 67 -13.16 -1.02 -3.19
N ARG A 68 -14.12 -0.28 -3.75
CA ARG A 68 -13.82 0.85 -4.64
C ARG A 68 -13.00 1.93 -3.94
N GLU A 69 -13.25 2.19 -2.65
CA GLU A 69 -12.52 3.18 -1.87
C GLU A 69 -11.04 2.82 -1.75
N THR A 70 -10.71 1.53 -1.60
CA THR A 70 -9.31 1.06 -1.60
C THR A 70 -8.59 1.42 -2.90
N GLY A 71 -9.28 1.28 -4.03
CA GLY A 71 -8.75 1.68 -5.34
C GLY A 71 -8.49 3.18 -5.42
N ASP A 72 -9.45 3.99 -4.94
CA ASP A 72 -9.34 5.47 -4.94
C ASP A 72 -8.17 5.94 -4.05
N ILE A 73 -7.98 5.32 -2.87
CA ILE A 73 -6.84 5.61 -1.98
C ILE A 73 -5.51 5.34 -2.68
N PHE A 74 -5.36 4.17 -3.32
CA PHE A 74 -4.13 3.82 -4.02
C PHE A 74 -3.85 4.74 -5.21
N GLU A 75 -4.90 5.13 -5.95
CA GLU A 75 -4.77 6.06 -7.06
C GLU A 75 -4.28 7.44 -6.57
N ASP A 76 -4.82 7.95 -5.46
CA ASP A 76 -4.40 9.22 -4.88
C ASP A 76 -2.97 9.18 -4.33
N ILE A 77 -2.56 8.08 -3.70
CA ILE A 77 -1.16 7.86 -3.28
C ILE A 77 -0.24 7.90 -4.52
N MET A 78 -0.55 7.12 -5.56
CA MET A 78 0.28 7.06 -6.77
C MET A 78 0.37 8.42 -7.46
N LYS A 79 -0.73 9.16 -7.58
CA LYS A 79 -0.74 10.51 -8.16
C LYS A 79 0.13 11.46 -7.33
N SER A 80 -0.03 11.46 -6.01
CA SER A 80 0.75 12.33 -5.13
C SER A 80 2.26 12.07 -5.24
N LEU A 81 2.66 10.80 -5.27
CA LEU A 81 4.06 10.40 -5.41
C LEU A 81 4.62 10.72 -6.80
N HIS A 82 3.84 10.50 -7.86
CA HIS A 82 4.28 10.77 -9.22
C HIS A 82 4.53 12.26 -9.47
N ILE A 83 3.70 13.13 -8.89
CA ILE A 83 3.86 14.59 -8.99
C ILE A 83 5.10 15.06 -8.23
N THR A 84 5.42 14.44 -7.09
CA THR A 84 6.36 15.04 -6.13
C THR A 84 7.72 14.34 -6.06
N CYS A 85 7.76 13.01 -6.12
CA CYS A 85 9.00 12.25 -5.96
C CYS A 85 9.57 11.70 -7.30
N CYS A 86 8.89 11.91 -8.45
CA CYS A 86 9.35 11.45 -9.77
C CYS A 86 9.62 12.58 -10.79
N SER A 87 9.76 13.82 -10.32
CA SER A 87 10.08 14.98 -11.17
C SER A 87 11.58 15.19 -11.37
#